data_AF-A0A441AAS3-F1
#
_entry.id   AF-A0A441AAS3-F1
#
_cell.length_a   1.000
_cell.length_b   1.000
_cell.length_c   1.000
_cell.angle_alpha   90.00
_cell.angle_beta   90.00
_cell.angle_gamma   90.00
#
_symmetry.space_group_name_H-M   'P 1'
#
loop_
_entity.id
_entity.type
_entity.pdbx_description
1 polymer ?
#
loop_
_entity_poly.entity_id
_entity_poly.type
_entity_poly.pdbx_seq_one_letter_code
_entity_poly.pdbx_strand_id
1 'polypeptide(L)'
;MIDWDNIRKLRYTEDAPPPEWPEGVQAISLPGTTLLGVNPKTNKLYWDGQELSTEKRLANFERSMAIAVTVATVIMAIIEIGRATGCIAH
;
A
#
# COMPACT_ATOMS: atom_id res chain seq x y z
N MET A 1 19.15 -9.14 -25.75
CA MET A 1 18.58 -10.09 -24.77
C MET A 1 18.92 -9.55 -23.40
N ILE A 2 17.93 -9.36 -22.53
CA ILE A 2 18.13 -8.79 -21.19
C ILE A 2 18.79 -9.86 -20.31
N ASP A 3 19.94 -9.52 -19.70
CA ASP A 3 20.67 -10.40 -18.77
C ASP A 3 20.05 -10.30 -17.36
N TRP A 4 19.10 -11.19 -17.10
CA TRP A 4 18.36 -11.24 -15.84
C TRP A 4 19.21 -11.66 -14.64
N ASP A 5 20.32 -12.39 -14.84
CA ASP A 5 21.14 -12.89 -13.74
C ASP A 5 22.08 -11.81 -13.21
N ASN A 6 22.56 -10.91 -14.07
CA ASN A 6 23.35 -9.76 -13.65
C ASN A 6 22.48 -8.72 -12.89
N ILE A 7 21.27 -8.42 -13.40
CA ILE A 7 20.33 -7.49 -12.77
C ILE A 7 19.90 -7.95 -11.37
N ARG A 8 19.73 -9.27 -11.15
CA ARG A 8 19.38 -9.81 -9.83
C ARG A 8 20.52 -9.72 -8.81
N LYS A 9 21.77 -9.73 -9.28
CA LYS A 9 22.96 -9.62 -8.42
C LYS A 9 23.22 -8.17 -7.99
N LEU A 10 22.94 -7.21 -8.88
CA LEU A 10 23.16 -5.78 -8.66
C LEU A 10 21.82 -5.06 -8.51
N ARG A 11 21.25 -5.09 -7.31
CA ARG A 11 19.96 -4.46 -6.97
C ARG A 11 19.97 -2.93 -7.15
N TYR A 12 21.14 -2.32 -7.00
CA TYR A 12 21.33 -0.87 -7.04
C TYR A 12 22.35 -0.52 -8.13
N THR A 13 22.19 0.65 -8.70
CA THR A 13 23.17 1.18 -9.67
C THR A 13 24.43 1.65 -8.93
N GLU A 14 25.61 1.49 -9.55
CA GLU A 14 26.87 1.97 -8.98
C GLU A 14 27.04 3.49 -9.05
N ASP A 15 26.24 4.15 -9.90
CA ASP A 15 26.21 5.60 -10.04
C ASP A 15 25.65 6.27 -8.78
N ALA A 16 26.30 7.36 -8.39
CA ALA A 16 25.83 8.19 -7.29
C ALA A 16 24.45 8.77 -7.63
N PRO A 17 23.48 8.69 -6.70
CA PRO A 17 22.18 9.34 -6.88
C PRO A 17 22.36 10.85 -7.03
N PRO A 18 21.43 11.54 -7.73
CA PRO A 18 21.47 12.98 -7.87
C PRO A 18 21.49 13.70 -6.50
N PRO A 19 22.21 14.83 -6.37
CA PRO A 19 22.40 15.52 -5.08
C PRO A 19 21.10 16.08 -4.48
N GLU A 20 20.06 16.25 -5.29
CA GLU A 20 18.73 16.68 -4.86
C GLU A 20 17.91 15.60 -4.14
N TRP A 21 18.36 14.33 -4.14
CA TRP A 21 17.64 13.24 -3.49
C TRP A 21 17.89 13.17 -1.98
N PRO A 22 16.88 12.75 -1.19
CA PRO A 22 17.04 12.61 0.25
C PRO A 22 18.09 11.56 0.63
N GLU A 23 18.79 11.79 1.75
CA GLU A 23 19.90 10.95 2.18
C GLU A 23 19.52 9.46 2.28
N GLY A 24 20.34 8.62 1.63
CA GLY A 24 20.19 7.16 1.66
C GLY A 24 19.21 6.58 0.64
N VAL A 25 18.68 7.37 -0.30
CA VAL A 25 17.96 6.84 -1.47
C VAL A 25 18.98 6.30 -2.49
N GLN A 26 18.79 5.07 -2.96
CA GLN A 26 19.64 4.43 -3.98
C GLN A 26 18.84 4.21 -5.26
N ALA A 27 19.42 4.56 -6.41
CA ALA A 27 18.80 4.37 -7.72
C ALA A 27 18.75 2.88 -8.11
N ILE A 28 17.65 2.45 -8.74
CA ILE A 28 17.50 1.08 -9.24
C ILE A 28 18.18 0.94 -10.61
N SER A 29 18.96 -0.13 -10.78
CA SER A 29 19.83 -0.45 -11.93
C SER A 29 19.11 -0.90 -13.21
N LEU A 30 17.80 -0.63 -13.39
CA LEU A 30 17.08 -1.05 -14.60
C LEU A 30 17.20 0.02 -15.71
N PRO A 31 17.51 -0.36 -16.96
CA PRO A 31 17.48 0.57 -18.09
C PRO A 31 16.11 1.23 -18.22
N GLY A 32 16.04 2.55 -18.00
CA GLY A 32 14.79 3.33 -18.03
C GLY A 32 14.11 3.57 -16.68
N THR A 33 14.68 3.08 -15.56
CA THR A 33 14.19 3.37 -14.20
C THR A 33 15.15 4.28 -13.42
N THR A 34 16.00 5.04 -14.08
CA THR A 34 17.00 5.91 -13.45
C THR A 34 16.40 6.96 -12.50
N LEU A 35 15.11 7.27 -12.63
CA LEU A 35 14.37 8.17 -11.73
C LEU A 35 13.73 7.45 -10.53
N LEU A 36 13.74 6.11 -10.49
CA LEU A 36 13.23 5.32 -9.37
C LEU A 36 14.34 5.06 -8.36
N GLY A 37 14.12 5.55 -7.15
CA GLY A 37 14.97 5.31 -5.99
C GLY A 37 14.27 4.47 -4.93
N VAL A 38 15.04 3.67 -4.18
CA VAL A 38 14.55 2.98 -2.98
C VAL A 38 15.42 3.39 -1.81
N ASN A 39 14.81 3.68 -0.67
CA ASN A 39 15.54 3.83 0.58
C ASN A 39 15.59 2.46 1.30
N PRO A 40 16.77 1.81 1.43
CA PRO A 40 16.89 0.49 2.04
C PRO A 40 16.64 0.48 3.56
N LYS A 41 16.71 1.63 4.24
CA LYS A 41 16.40 1.73 5.67
C LYS A 41 14.90 1.77 5.93
N THR A 42 14.15 2.46 5.07
CA THR A 42 12.71 2.68 5.27
C THR A 42 11.83 1.83 4.37
N ASN A 43 12.39 1.10 3.40
CA ASN A 43 11.66 0.40 2.33
C ASN A 43 10.66 1.30 1.58
N LYS A 44 10.92 2.60 1.52
CA LYS A 44 10.10 3.57 0.79
C LYS A 44 10.61 3.70 -0.65
N LEU A 45 9.67 3.83 -1.57
CA LEU A 45 9.94 4.05 -2.99
C LEU A 45 9.93 5.56 -3.27
N TYR A 46 10.84 6.02 -4.10
CA TYR A 46 10.97 7.42 -4.51
C TYR A 46 10.94 7.51 -6.03
N TRP A 47 10.28 8.52 -6.56
CA TRP A 47 10.33 8.90 -7.96
C TRP A 47 10.88 10.33 -8.04
N ASP A 48 12.05 10.49 -8.66
CA ASP A 48 12.70 11.79 -8.85
C ASP A 48 12.85 12.57 -7.53
N GLY A 49 13.27 11.87 -6.47
CA GLY A 49 13.43 12.46 -5.13
C GLY A 49 12.13 12.65 -4.34
N GLN A 50 10.95 12.46 -4.94
CA GLN A 50 9.67 12.50 -4.24
C GLN A 50 9.26 11.13 -3.72
N GLU A 51 8.80 11.05 -2.47
CA GLU A 51 8.31 9.80 -1.88
C GLU A 51 7.03 9.34 -2.58
N LEU A 52 7.07 8.16 -3.19
CA LEU A 52 5.88 7.48 -3.70
C LEU A 52 5.15 6.82 -2.52
N SER A 53 4.04 7.42 -2.11
CA SER A 53 3.11 6.80 -1.17
C SER A 53 2.46 5.59 -1.83
N THR A 54 2.90 4.39 -1.46
CA THR A 54 2.17 3.17 -1.78
C THR A 54 0.99 3.07 -0.82
N GLU A 55 -0.12 3.74 -1.16
CA GLU A 55 -1.37 3.58 -0.42
C GLU A 55 -1.76 2.10 -0.44
N LYS A 56 -1.68 1.43 0.72
CA LYS A 56 -2.37 0.16 0.95
C LYS A 56 -3.87 0.47 0.97
N ARG A 57 -4.49 0.60 -0.21
CA ARG A 57 -5.94 0.59 -0.30
C ARG A 57 -6.42 -0.73 0.29
N LEU A 58 -7.31 -0.66 1.29
CA LEU A 58 -7.99 -1.85 1.79
C LEU A 58 -8.50 -2.63 0.58
N ALA A 59 -8.17 -3.91 0.53
CA ALA A 59 -8.62 -4.75 -0.57
C ALA A 59 -10.15 -4.69 -0.63
N ASN A 60 -10.74 -4.83 -1.83
CA ASN A 60 -12.20 -4.82 -2.00
C ASN A 60 -12.90 -5.79 -1.02
N PHE A 61 -12.22 -6.89 -0.65
CA PHE A 61 -12.67 -7.85 0.35
C PHE A 61 -12.81 -7.25 1.76
N GLU A 62 -11.77 -6.57 2.27
CA GLU A 62 -11.80 -5.96 3.61
C GLU A 62 -12.88 -4.87 3.69
N ARG A 63 -13.04 -4.09 2.61
CA ARG A 63 -14.11 -3.10 2.49
C ARG A 63 -15.49 -3.75 2.50
N SER A 64 -15.68 -4.87 1.82
CA SER A 64 -16.94 -5.60 1.80
C SER A 64 -17.30 -6.18 3.17
N MET A 65 -16.30 -6.69 3.90
CA MET A 65 -16.48 -7.22 5.25
C MET A 65 -16.87 -6.12 6.23
N ALA A 66 -16.23 -4.94 6.14
CA ALA A 66 -16.59 -3.78 6.95
C ALA A 66 -18.06 -3.37 6.72
N ILE A 67 -18.50 -3.30 5.46
CA ILE A 67 -19.90 -2.99 5.12
C ILE A 67 -20.85 -4.04 5.70
N ALA A 68 -20.54 -5.33 5.55
CA ALA A 68 -21.37 -6.41 6.08
C ALA A 68 -21.53 -6.32 7.60
N VAL A 69 -20.44 -6.04 8.32
CA VAL A 69 -20.48 -5.85 9.78
C VAL A 69 -21.36 -4.66 10.15
N THR A 70 -21.17 -3.50 9.51
CA THR A 70 -21.99 -2.31 9.79
C THR A 70 -23.47 -2.56 9.55
N VAL A 71 -23.84 -3.22 8.45
CA VAL A 71 -25.24 -3.56 8.15
C VAL A 71 -25.81 -4.51 9.21
N ALA A 72 -25.06 -5.55 9.60
CA ALA A 72 -25.48 -6.48 10.64
C ALA A 72 -25.71 -5.77 11.99
N THR A 73 -24.83 -4.84 12.37
CA THR A 73 -24.99 -4.06 13.61
C THR A 73 -26.26 -3.22 13.59
N VAL A 74 -26.57 -2.56 12.47
CA VAL A 74 -27.80 -1.75 12.33
C VAL A 74 -29.05 -2.62 12.40
N ILE A 75 -29.07 -3.76 11.70
CA ILE A 75 -30.20 -4.69 11.74
C ILE A 75 -30.44 -5.19 13.17
N MET A 76 -29.38 -5.60 13.86
CA MET A 76 -29.46 -6.04 15.25
C MET A 76 -30.03 -4.95 16.16
N ALA A 77 -29.60 -3.70 15.99
CA ALA A 77 -30.13 -2.58 16.76
C ALA A 77 -31.65 -2.38 16.53
N ILE A 78 -32.11 -2.48 15.28
CA ILE A 78 -33.53 -2.37 14.94
C ILE A 78 -34.35 -3.50 15.55
N ILE A 79 -33.86 -4.75 15.47
CA ILE A 79 -34.53 -5.91 16.07
C ILE A 79 -34.64 -5.74 17.58
N GLU A 80 -33.59 -5.27 18.24
CA GLU A 80 -33.58 -5.09 19.69
C GLU A 80 -34.56 -4.01 20.14
N ILE A 81 -34.65 -2.89 19.39
CA ILE A 81 -35.66 -1.85 19.62
C ILE A 81 -37.06 -2.41 19.42
N GLY A 82 -37.30 -3.15 18.33
CA GLY A 82 -38.61 -3.73 18.03
C GLY A 82 -39.07 -4.77 19.06
N ARG A 83 -38.13 -5.52 19.65
CA ARG A 83 -38.39 -6.40 20.80
C ARG A 83 -38.73 -5.59 22.05
N ALA A 84 -37.97 -4.54 22.35
CA ALA A 84 -38.21 -3.69 23.51
C ALA A 84 -39.56 -2.97 23.47
N THR A 85 -40.05 -2.58 22.28
CA THR A 85 -41.35 -1.94 22.10
C THR A 85 -42.51 -2.93 21.94
N GLY A 86 -42.25 -4.24 21.94
CA GLY A 86 -43.27 -5.28 21.77
C GLY A 86 -43.83 -5.40 20.34
N CYS A 87 -43.21 -4.72 19.36
CA CYS A 87 -43.61 -4.78 17.95
C CYS A 87 -43.12 -6.07 17.26
N ILE A 88 -42.13 -6.75 17.83
CA ILE A 88 -41.57 -8.02 17.36
C ILE A 88 -41.81 -9.06 18.45
N ALA A 89 -42.78 -9.95 18.22
CA ALA A 89 -43.06 -11.10 19.09
C ALA A 89 -42.09 -12.25 18.80
N HIS A 90 -41.81 -13.02 19.86
CA HIS A 90 -40.74 -14.02 19.98
C HIS A 90 -40.81 -15.16 18.95
#